data_AF-A0A1E5GAG3-F1
#
_entry.id   AF-A0A1E5GAG3-F1
#
_cell.length_a   1.000
_cell.length_b   1.000
_cell.length_c   1.000
_cell.angle_alpha   90.00
_cell.angle_beta   90.00
_cell.angle_gamma   90.00
#
_symmetry.space_group_name_H-M   'P 1'
#
loop_
_entity.id
_entity.type
_entity.pdbx_description
1 polymer ?
#
loop_
_entity_poly.entity_id
_entity_poly.type
_entity_poly.pdbx_seq_one_letter_code
_entity_poly.pdbx_strand_id
1 'polypeptide(L)'
;MTNKKILQLENGVLFLLASILFVYLGFSIFYFFIFLLLPDVTMIGYLRSPKFGAKLYNLGHNLVFPVLLIIIYIFTHEALLLPIAIVWCAHIFMDRMLSYGLKYPDEFKHTHIQNL
;
A
#
# COMPACT_ATOMS: atom_id res chain seq x y z
N MET A 1 19.12 13.34 -10.25
CA MET A 1 17.78 13.03 -9.68
C MET A 1 17.97 12.78 -8.18
N THR A 2 17.13 13.30 -7.29
CA THR A 2 17.26 13.02 -5.85
C THR A 2 16.79 11.59 -5.54
N ASN A 3 17.26 10.99 -4.43
CA ASN A 3 16.80 9.66 -3.99
C ASN A 3 15.27 9.60 -3.86
N LYS A 4 14.67 10.65 -3.30
CA LYS A 4 13.21 10.80 -3.24
C LYS A 4 12.54 10.69 -4.61
N LYS A 5 13.04 11.40 -5.63
CA LYS A 5 12.46 11.36 -6.98
C LYS A 5 12.60 9.99 -7.65
N ILE A 6 13.71 9.30 -7.43
CA ILE A 6 13.91 7.92 -7.89
C ILE A 6 12.83 7.03 -7.29
N LEU A 7 12.66 7.10 -5.96
CA LEU A 7 11.68 6.29 -5.25
C LEU A 7 10.24 6.58 -5.69
N GLN A 8 9.90 7.85 -5.94
CA GLN A 8 8.58 8.21 -6.46
C GLN A 8 8.31 7.59 -7.84
N LEU A 9 9.31 7.59 -8.73
CA LEU A 9 9.19 6.99 -10.07
C LEU A 9 9.08 5.46 -9.99
N GLU A 10 9.92 4.80 -9.18
CA GLU A 10 9.85 3.35 -8.96
C GLU A 10 8.46 2.93 -8.48
N ASN A 11 7.93 3.61 -7.46
CA ASN A 11 6.61 3.31 -6.93
C ASN A 11 5.49 3.68 -7.91
N GLY A 12 5.65 4.72 -8.73
CA GLY A 12 4.71 5.03 -9.81
C GLY A 12 4.65 3.91 -10.86
N VAL A 13 5.79 3.37 -11.27
CA VAL A 13 5.85 2.23 -12.20
C VAL A 13 5.26 0.96 -11.57
N LEU A 14 5.54 0.70 -10.29
CA LEU A 14 4.97 -0.44 -9.56
C LEU A 14 3.44 -0.32 -9.37
N PHE A 15 2.93 0.90 -9.13
CA PHE A 15 1.50 1.16 -9.08
C PHE A 15 0.83 0.89 -10.44
N LEU A 16 1.44 1.36 -11.53
CA LEU A 16 0.95 1.08 -12.89
C LEU A 16 0.98 -0.43 -13.18
N LEU A 17 2.06 -1.12 -12.82
CA LEU A 17 2.17 -2.58 -12.98
C LEU A 17 1.06 -3.30 -12.22
N ALA A 18 0.86 -2.99 -10.94
CA ALA A 18 -0.19 -3.61 -10.12
C ALA A 18 -1.59 -3.34 -10.71
N SER A 19 -1.85 -2.12 -11.16
CA SER A 19 -3.12 -1.74 -11.79
C SER A 19 -3.36 -2.49 -13.11
N ILE A 20 -2.34 -2.58 -13.96
CA ILE A 20 -2.40 -3.32 -15.23
C ILE A 20 -2.62 -4.81 -14.96
N LEU A 21 -1.88 -5.40 -14.01
CA LEU A 21 -2.06 -6.80 -13.62
C LEU A 21 -3.47 -7.08 -13.13
N PHE A 22 -4.03 -6.19 -12.31
CA PHE A 22 -5.40 -6.35 -11.81
C PHE A 22 -6.43 -6.42 -12.94
N VAL A 23 -6.33 -5.52 -13.93
CA VAL A 23 -7.22 -5.49 -15.09
C VAL A 23 -6.95 -6.67 -16.02
N TYR A 24 -5.68 -7.00 -16.28
CA TYR A 24 -5.27 -8.09 -17.15
C TYR A 24 -5.77 -9.46 -16.65
N LEU A 25 -5.80 -9.66 -15.33
CA LEU A 25 -6.34 -10.86 -14.70
C LEU A 25 -7.88 -10.90 -14.69
N GLY A 26 -8.55 -9.92 -15.29
CA GLY A 26 -10.01 -9.90 -15.44
C GLY A 26 -10.78 -9.54 -14.17
N PHE A 27 -10.12 -8.98 -13.16
CA PHE A 27 -10.80 -8.54 -11.95
C PHE A 27 -11.63 -7.26 -12.21
N SER A 28 -12.74 -7.11 -11.48
CA SER A 28 -13.63 -5.95 -11.66
C SER A 28 -12.97 -4.66 -11.22
N ILE A 29 -12.82 -3.72 -12.16
CA ILE A 29 -12.31 -2.37 -11.94
C ILE A 29 -13.08 -1.64 -10.82
N PHE A 30 -14.36 -1.95 -10.65
CA PHE A 30 -15.16 -1.40 -9.54
C PHE A 30 -14.59 -1.78 -8.17
N TYR A 31 -14.20 -3.04 -7.98
CA TYR A 31 -13.56 -3.49 -6.74
C TYR A 31 -12.18 -2.88 -6.54
N PHE A 32 -11.44 -2.63 -7.63
CA PHE A 32 -10.16 -1.92 -7.54
C PHE A 32 -10.32 -0.59 -6.83
N PHE A 33 -11.23 0.28 -7.31
CA PHE A 33 -11.40 1.61 -6.73
C PHE A 33 -11.99 1.61 -5.32
N ILE A 34 -12.90 0.68 -5.01
CA ILE A 34 -13.46 0.56 -3.66
C ILE A 34 -12.39 0.15 -2.65
N PHE A 35 -11.61 -0.88 -2.98
CA PHE A 35 -10.66 -1.46 -2.03
C PHE A 35 -9.30 -0.76 -2.05
N LEU A 36 -9.02 0.09 -3.04
CA LEU A 36 -7.79 0.88 -3.09
C LEU A 36 -7.60 1.66 -1.78
N LEU A 37 -8.66 2.29 -1.26
CA LEU A 37 -8.59 3.10 -0.03
C LEU A 37 -8.79 2.29 1.26
N LEU A 38 -8.99 0.97 1.19
CA LEU A 38 -9.23 0.16 2.37
C LEU A 38 -8.08 0.20 3.39
N PRO A 39 -6.79 0.19 2.99
CA PRO A 39 -5.68 0.27 3.95
C PRO A 39 -5.68 1.58 4.76
N ASP A 40 -6.25 2.67 4.25
CA ASP A 40 -6.33 3.96 4.97
C ASP A 40 -7.24 3.93 6.19
N VAL A 41 -8.13 2.94 6.31
CA VAL A 41 -8.91 2.73 7.55
C VAL A 41 -7.99 2.57 8.77
N THR A 42 -6.76 2.08 8.57
CA THR A 42 -5.75 1.98 9.64
C THR A 42 -5.34 3.33 10.23
N MET A 43 -5.61 4.45 9.55
CA MET A 43 -5.42 5.79 10.09
C MET A 43 -6.30 6.10 11.31
N ILE A 44 -7.36 5.33 11.56
CA ILE A 44 -8.22 5.51 12.74
C ILE A 44 -7.45 5.48 14.06
N GLY A 45 -6.28 4.83 14.10
CA GLY A 45 -5.41 4.82 15.28
C GLY A 45 -4.93 6.21 15.71
N TYR A 46 -4.88 7.18 14.80
CA TYR A 46 -4.51 8.57 15.11
C TYR A 46 -5.56 9.28 15.98
N LEU A 47 -6.80 8.77 16.05
CA LEU A 47 -7.80 9.27 17.01
C LEU A 47 -7.39 9.02 18.48
N ARG A 48 -6.53 8.02 18.72
CA ARG A 48 -6.03 7.70 20.07
C ARG A 48 -4.75 8.47 20.41
N SER A 49 -3.73 8.38 19.57
CA SER A 49 -2.47 9.11 19.71
C SER A 49 -1.59 8.99 18.46
N PRO A 50 -0.63 9.91 18.23
CA PRO A 50 0.32 9.80 17.11
C PRO A 50 1.11 8.48 17.12
N LYS A 51 1.59 8.05 18.29
CA LYS A 51 2.35 6.79 18.44
C LYS A 51 1.52 5.55 18.12
N PHE A 52 0.25 5.50 18.54
CA PHE A 52 -0.63 4.37 18.21
C PHE A 52 -1.07 4.42 16.75
N GLY A 53 -1.39 5.60 16.23
CA GLY A 53 -1.71 5.84 14.84
C GLY A 53 -0.59 5.42 13.89
N ALA A 54 0.65 5.81 14.16
CA ALA A 54 1.80 5.41 13.36
C ALA A 54 1.98 3.89 13.32
N LYS A 55 1.82 3.20 14.46
CA LYS A 55 1.88 1.73 14.51
C LYS A 55 0.78 1.09 13.66
N LEU A 56 -0.47 1.50 13.85
CA LEU A 56 -1.60 0.91 13.13
C LEU A 56 -1.53 1.20 11.63
N TYR A 57 -1.20 2.44 11.25
CA TYR A 57 -0.98 2.82 9.86
C TYR A 57 0.15 1.99 9.22
N ASN A 58 1.29 1.85 9.88
CA ASN A 58 2.41 1.07 9.37
C ASN A 58 2.07 -0.43 9.22
N LEU A 59 1.16 -0.97 10.05
CA LEU A 59 0.62 -2.32 9.85
C LEU A 59 -0.24 -2.42 8.58
N GLY A 60 -0.99 -1.38 8.23
CA GLY A 60 -1.74 -1.30 6.97
C GLY A 60 -0.87 -1.00 5.74
N HIS A 61 0.29 -0.36 5.91
CA HIS A 61 1.09 0.21 4.80
C HIS A 61 2.47 -0.44 4.63
N ASN A 62 2.69 -1.62 5.24
CA ASN A 62 3.84 -2.46 4.93
C ASN A 62 3.51 -3.46 3.83
N LEU A 63 4.54 -3.87 3.08
CA LEU A 63 4.40 -4.85 1.99
C LEU A 63 4.38 -6.30 2.47
N VAL A 64 4.66 -6.58 3.75
CA VAL A 64 4.76 -7.96 4.26
C VAL A 64 3.43 -8.67 4.11
N PHE A 65 2.33 -8.05 4.55
CA PHE A 65 1.00 -8.66 4.47
C PHE A 65 0.51 -8.95 3.04
N PRO A 66 0.48 -7.97 2.10
CA PRO A 66 0.03 -8.28 0.75
C PRO A 66 0.96 -9.28 0.05
N VAL A 67 2.27 -9.25 0.27
CA VAL A 67 3.18 -10.27 -0.29
C VAL A 67 2.90 -11.66 0.29
N LEU A 68 2.62 -11.77 1.59
CA LEU A 68 2.22 -13.04 2.19
C LEU A 68 0.92 -13.57 1.57
N LEU A 69 -0.06 -12.71 1.25
CA LEU A 69 -1.28 -13.14 0.56
C LEU A 69 -0.98 -13.69 -0.84
N ILE A 70 -0.04 -13.09 -1.59
CA ILE A 70 0.42 -13.62 -2.88
C ILE A 70 1.06 -15.00 -2.69
N ILE A 71 1.91 -15.16 -1.69
CA ILE A 71 2.57 -16.45 -1.38
C ILE A 71 1.52 -17.51 -1.06
N ILE A 72 0.55 -17.21 -0.21
CA ILE A 72 -0.52 -18.15 0.15
C ILE A 72 -1.37 -18.49 -1.08
N TYR A 73 -1.67 -17.51 -1.93
CA TYR A 73 -2.38 -17.74 -3.19
C TYR A 73 -1.64 -18.74 -4.10
N ILE A 74 -0.31 -18.67 -4.20
CA ILE A 74 0.48 -19.58 -5.04
C ILE A 74 0.26 -21.06 -4.66
N PHE A 75 0.03 -21.35 -3.38
CA PHE A 75 -0.17 -22.73 -2.90
C PHE A 75 -1.64 -23.15 -2.81
N THR A 76 -2.55 -22.21 -2.62
CA THR A 76 -3.96 -22.49 -2.34
C THR A 76 -4.87 -22.23 -3.53
N HIS A 77 -4.47 -21.36 -4.45
CA HIS A 77 -5.27 -20.84 -5.56
C HIS A 77 -6.62 -20.24 -5.14
N GLU A 78 -6.74 -19.81 -3.88
CA GLU A 78 -7.95 -19.17 -3.36
C GLU A 78 -8.23 -17.85 -4.09
N ALA A 79 -9.38 -17.79 -4.78
CA ALA A 79 -9.67 -16.77 -5.79
C ALA A 79 -9.64 -15.33 -5.25
N LEU A 80 -9.89 -15.12 -3.96
CA LEU A 80 -9.92 -13.79 -3.34
C LEU A 80 -8.54 -13.29 -2.93
N LEU A 81 -7.55 -14.16 -2.72
CA LEU A 81 -6.26 -13.76 -2.15
C LEU A 81 -5.47 -12.86 -3.10
N LEU A 82 -5.37 -13.24 -4.37
CA LEU A 82 -4.62 -12.49 -5.37
C LEU A 82 -5.18 -11.08 -5.64
N PRO A 83 -6.48 -10.87 -5.91
CA PRO A 83 -7.00 -9.53 -6.14
C PRO A 83 -6.84 -8.62 -4.91
N ILE A 84 -7.07 -9.13 -3.70
CA ILE A 84 -6.86 -8.37 -2.45
C ILE A 84 -5.39 -7.94 -2.36
N ALA A 85 -4.46 -8.87 -2.58
CA ALA A 85 -3.04 -8.59 -2.49
C ALA A 85 -2.57 -7.54 -3.52
N ILE A 86 -3.04 -7.64 -4.77
CA ILE A 86 -2.67 -6.72 -5.85
C ILE A 86 -3.19 -5.30 -5.56
N VAL A 87 -4.45 -5.15 -5.14
CA VAL A 87 -5.02 -3.83 -4.80
C VAL A 87 -4.30 -3.21 -3.61
N TRP A 88 -3.98 -4.02 -2.60
CA TRP A 88 -3.25 -3.55 -1.43
C TRP A 88 -1.82 -3.11 -1.78
N CYS A 89 -1.11 -3.88 -2.61
CA CYS A 89 0.17 -3.45 -3.18
C CYS A 89 0.02 -2.13 -3.96
N ALA A 90 -0.99 -2.01 -4.82
CA ALA A 90 -1.26 -0.80 -5.58
C ALA A 90 -1.44 0.43 -4.68
N HIS A 91 -2.22 0.32 -3.60
CA HIS A 91 -2.36 1.40 -2.62
C HIS A 91 -1.02 1.84 -2.02
N ILE A 92 -0.20 0.88 -1.55
CA ILE A 92 1.10 1.19 -0.95
C ILE A 92 2.03 1.87 -1.95
N PHE A 93 2.04 1.43 -3.21
CA PHE A 93 2.85 2.05 -4.26
C PHE A 93 2.33 3.45 -4.63
N MET A 94 1.02 3.65 -4.69
CA MET A 94 0.42 4.97 -4.91
C MET A 94 0.83 5.95 -3.81
N ASP A 95 0.76 5.54 -2.55
CA ASP A 95 1.18 6.35 -1.40
C ASP A 95 2.65 6.77 -1.52
N ARG A 96 3.53 5.80 -1.81
CA ARG A 96 4.97 6.05 -1.93
C ARG A 96 5.33 6.92 -3.13
N MET A 97 4.60 6.78 -4.25
CA MET A 97 4.69 7.68 -5.40
C MET A 97 4.38 9.14 -4.99
N LEU A 98 3.39 9.33 -4.11
CA LEU A 98 2.98 10.64 -3.59
C LEU A 98 3.83 11.13 -2.39
N SER A 99 4.96 10.48 -2.09
CA SER A 99 5.82 10.77 -0.94
C SER A 99 5.21 10.49 0.44
N TYR A 100 4.11 9.74 0.51
CA TYR A 100 3.69 9.08 1.74
C TYR A 100 4.56 7.84 1.99
N GLY A 101 4.51 7.30 3.19
CA GLY A 101 5.32 6.15 3.56
C GLY A 101 5.11 5.79 5.03
N LEU A 102 5.93 4.85 5.52
CA LEU A 102 5.94 4.48 6.93
C LEU A 102 6.19 5.70 7.81
N LYS A 103 5.34 5.80 8.84
CA LYS A 103 5.17 6.93 9.75
C LYS A 103 6.08 6.79 10.95
N TYR A 104 6.68 7.90 11.37
CA TYR A 104 7.33 8.03 12.66
C TYR A 104 6.28 8.26 13.78
N PRO A 105 6.60 7.95 15.04
CA PRO A 105 5.61 7.97 16.14
C PRO A 105 5.29 9.37 16.70
N ASP A 106 5.76 10.43 16.05
CA ASP A 106 5.68 11.83 16.48
C ASP A 106 4.54 12.59 15.81
N GLU A 107 4.39 12.51 14.49
CA GLU A 107 3.32 13.20 13.75
C GLU A 107 2.86 12.46 12.50
N PHE A 108 1.65 12.76 12.01
CA PHE A 108 1.07 12.07 10.86
C PHE A 108 1.82 12.32 9.54
N LYS A 109 2.41 13.50 9.35
CA LYS A 109 3.05 13.83 8.07
C LYS A 109 4.45 13.24 7.97
N HIS A 110 5.19 13.17 9.07
CA HIS A 110 6.57 12.69 9.10
C HIS A 110 6.71 11.22 8.68
N THR A 111 7.38 10.99 7.56
CA THR A 111 7.64 9.66 7.00
C THR A 111 9.11 9.47 6.64
N HIS A 112 9.53 8.21 6.55
CA HIS A 112 10.88 7.87 6.08
C HIS A 112 11.19 8.40 4.66
N ILE A 113 10.19 8.56 3.77
CA ILE A 113 10.39 9.07 2.41
C ILE A 113 10.55 10.59 2.40
N GLN A 114 9.91 11.30 3.33
CA GLN A 114 10.06 12.74 3.45
C GLN A 114 11.46 13.16 3.95
N ASN A 115 12.14 12.27 4.67
CA ASN A 115 13.49 12.48 5.17
C ASN A 115 14.61 12.10 4.18
N LEU A 116 14.26 11.76 2.93
CA LEU A 116 15.21 11.43 1.84
C LEU A 116 15.59 12.62 0.96
#